data_AF-A0A3D1EU24-F1
#
_entry.id   AF-A0A3D1EU24-F1
#
_cell.length_a   1.000
_cell.length_b   1.000
_cell.length_c   1.000
_cell.angle_alpha   90.00
_cell.angle_beta   90.00
_cell.angle_gamma   90.00
#
_symmetry.space_group_name_H-M   'P 1'
#
loop_
_entity.id
_entity.type
_entity.pdbx_description
1 polymer ?
#
loop_
_entity_poly.entity_id
_entity_poly.type
_entity_poly.pdbx_seq_one_letter_code
_entity_poly.pdbx_strand_id
1 'polypeptide(L)'
;VDKLKAQLTKLENDYDNFQKKADREQKSIASQLSKVRDQFKDQNAKYASTENQLKSEIDVYKQRIARLESQHSGRVSQEANIDPSTLVDGKIASVLTEQNAVYIDLGQQSHVIPGMTFEIYDPKVGVVKDSEGNYSGKATIEIINVFETTSVARVVRIPRNAEIFPGDLIANLIYDPELKFKFFVYGEFDLDKIGQLSVTDRRRVENMIIKWGGLLVSDASQQGDNPKLNYDVDFLVLGQEPEFPTPPSEDEVDPTAIERHAKAMKRYEAYFGLVKQGKELSIPILNQNRFLSMVGYYKR
;
A
#
# COMPACT_ATOMS: atom_id res chain seq x y z
N VAL A 1 -7.64 -29.47 -88.66
CA VAL A 1 -8.71 -28.75 -87.93
C VAL A 1 -8.85 -29.25 -86.49
N ASP A 2 -8.84 -30.55 -86.24
CA ASP A 2 -9.05 -31.11 -84.89
C ASP A 2 -7.94 -30.79 -83.88
N LYS A 3 -6.68 -30.75 -84.31
CA LYS A 3 -5.54 -30.37 -83.45
C LYS A 3 -5.64 -28.91 -82.97
N LEU A 4 -6.17 -28.01 -83.80
CA LEU A 4 -6.36 -26.60 -83.48
C LEU A 4 -7.51 -26.42 -82.47
N LYS A 5 -8.62 -27.17 -82.66
CA LYS A 5 -9.74 -27.20 -81.71
C LYS A 5 -9.31 -27.72 -80.34
N ALA A 6 -8.54 -28.80 -80.28
CA ALA A 6 -8.02 -29.34 -79.02
C ALA A 6 -7.09 -28.36 -78.29
N GLN A 7 -6.28 -27.59 -79.04
CA GLN A 7 -5.44 -26.53 -78.47
C GLN A 7 -6.26 -25.35 -77.94
N LEU A 8 -7.33 -24.95 -78.64
CA LEU A 8 -8.22 -23.88 -78.21
C LEU A 8 -8.95 -24.25 -76.90
N THR A 9 -9.53 -25.46 -76.83
CA THR A 9 -10.18 -25.95 -75.61
C THR A 9 -9.21 -26.08 -74.44
N LYS A 10 -7.96 -26.47 -74.70
CA LYS A 10 -6.93 -26.50 -73.66
C LYS A 10 -6.60 -25.08 -73.16
N LEU A 11 -6.47 -24.12 -74.06
CA LEU A 11 -6.18 -22.73 -73.71
C LEU A 11 -7.33 -22.08 -72.93
N GLU A 12 -8.58 -22.36 -73.30
CA GLU A 12 -9.77 -21.92 -72.56
C GLU A 12 -9.79 -22.48 -71.13
N ASN A 13 -9.54 -23.78 -70.97
CA ASN A 13 -9.46 -24.40 -69.64
C ASN A 13 -8.29 -23.85 -68.81
N ASP A 14 -7.13 -23.62 -69.42
CA ASP A 14 -5.97 -23.06 -68.75
C ASP A 14 -6.23 -21.60 -68.31
N TYR A 15 -6.93 -20.81 -69.13
CA TYR A 15 -7.36 -19.45 -68.80
C TYR A 15 -8.36 -19.41 -67.65
N ASP A 16 -9.40 -20.25 -67.68
CA ASP A 16 -10.39 -20.38 -66.60
C ASP A 16 -9.74 -20.80 -65.28
N ASN A 17 -8.79 -21.73 -65.34
CA ASN A 17 -8.05 -22.18 -64.16
C ASN A 17 -7.13 -21.08 -63.61
N PHE A 18 -6.48 -20.32 -64.49
CA PHE A 18 -5.67 -19.16 -64.11
C PHE A 18 -6.53 -18.09 -63.44
N GLN A 19 -7.69 -17.75 -64.01
CA GLN A 19 -8.61 -16.76 -63.46
C GLN A 19 -9.13 -17.17 -62.09
N LYS A 20 -9.55 -18.44 -61.93
CA LYS A 20 -9.96 -18.99 -60.62
C LYS A 20 -8.83 -18.96 -59.59
N LYS A 21 -7.58 -19.19 -60.01
CA LYS A 21 -6.42 -19.13 -59.12
C LYS A 21 -6.12 -17.68 -58.69
N ALA A 22 -6.14 -16.74 -59.63
CA ALA A 22 -5.95 -15.32 -59.37
C ALA A 22 -7.03 -14.78 -58.41
N ASP A 23 -8.30 -15.14 -58.60
CA ASP A 23 -9.40 -14.75 -57.71
C ASP A 23 -9.22 -15.31 -56.29
N ARG A 24 -8.74 -16.56 -56.16
CA ARG A 24 -8.45 -17.17 -54.86
C ARG A 24 -7.28 -16.50 -54.15
N GLU A 25 -6.21 -16.19 -54.88
CA GLU A 25 -5.05 -15.45 -54.34
C GLU A 25 -5.46 -14.04 -53.93
N GLN A 26 -6.25 -13.32 -54.74
CA GLN A 26 -6.73 -11.98 -54.40
C GLN A 26 -7.61 -11.99 -53.14
N LYS A 27 -8.52 -12.97 -53.00
CA LYS A 27 -9.33 -13.13 -51.78
C LYS A 27 -8.48 -13.49 -50.56
N SER A 28 -7.48 -14.36 -50.74
CA SER A 28 -6.55 -14.75 -49.67
C SER A 28 -5.74 -13.55 -49.18
N ILE A 29 -5.16 -12.77 -50.10
CA ILE A 29 -4.40 -11.55 -49.80
C ILE A 29 -5.31 -10.54 -49.10
N ALA A 30 -6.52 -10.30 -49.60
CA ALA A 30 -7.47 -9.38 -48.97
C ALA A 30 -7.83 -9.80 -47.53
N SER A 31 -8.03 -11.10 -47.28
CA SER A 31 -8.30 -11.63 -45.95
C SER A 31 -7.10 -11.49 -45.02
N GLN A 32 -5.88 -11.78 -45.51
CA GLN A 32 -4.65 -11.57 -44.74
C GLN A 32 -4.46 -10.10 -44.38
N LEU A 33 -4.72 -9.19 -45.32
CA LEU A 33 -4.56 -7.75 -45.13
C LEU A 33 -5.59 -7.20 -44.11
N SER A 34 -6.81 -7.73 -44.09
CA SER A 34 -7.81 -7.43 -43.05
C SER A 34 -7.33 -7.91 -41.68
N LYS A 35 -6.89 -9.17 -41.56
CA LYS A 35 -6.42 -9.73 -40.29
C LYS A 35 -5.25 -8.93 -39.71
N VAL A 36 -4.29 -8.57 -40.56
CA VAL A 36 -3.14 -7.75 -40.15
C VAL A 36 -3.60 -6.37 -39.68
N ARG A 37 -4.54 -5.72 -40.39
CA ARG A 37 -5.08 -4.42 -39.99
C ARG A 37 -5.83 -4.49 -38.66
N ASP A 38 -6.63 -5.52 -38.43
CA ASP A 38 -7.36 -5.73 -37.18
C ASP A 38 -6.40 -6.01 -36.01
N GLN A 39 -5.38 -6.84 -36.23
CA GLN A 39 -4.31 -7.08 -35.25
C GLN A 39 -3.56 -5.80 -34.89
N PHE A 40 -3.21 -4.96 -35.87
CA PHE A 40 -2.57 -3.66 -35.60
C PHE A 40 -3.47 -2.72 -34.82
N LYS A 41 -4.78 -2.71 -35.11
CA LYS A 41 -5.76 -1.89 -34.39
C LYS A 41 -5.87 -2.33 -32.93
N ASP A 42 -5.98 -3.62 -32.68
CA ASP A 42 -6.05 -4.19 -31.33
C ASP A 42 -4.75 -3.96 -30.55
N GLN A 43 -3.60 -4.12 -31.21
CA GLN A 43 -2.29 -3.87 -30.60
C GLN A 43 -2.13 -2.40 -30.23
N ASN A 44 -2.53 -1.47 -31.10
CA ASN A 44 -2.50 -0.03 -30.81
C ASN A 44 -3.44 0.35 -29.66
N ALA A 45 -4.64 -0.24 -29.60
CA ALA A 45 -5.55 -0.01 -28.49
C ALA A 45 -4.96 -0.51 -27.15
N LYS A 46 -4.30 -1.66 -27.15
CA LYS A 46 -3.58 -2.18 -25.98
C LYS A 46 -2.44 -1.26 -25.57
N TYR A 47 -1.59 -0.83 -26.50
CA TYR A 47 -0.49 0.08 -26.19
C TYR A 47 -0.98 1.41 -25.62
N ALA A 48 -2.03 2.00 -26.19
CA ALA A 48 -2.62 3.24 -25.68
C ALA A 48 -3.19 3.06 -24.26
N SER A 49 -3.83 1.92 -23.97
CA SER A 49 -4.31 1.59 -22.63
C SER A 49 -3.16 1.46 -21.62
N THR A 50 -2.10 0.74 -21.98
CA THR A 50 -0.91 0.57 -21.13
C THR A 50 -0.19 1.91 -20.90
N GLU A 51 -0.08 2.75 -21.93
CA GLU A 51 0.55 4.06 -21.81
C GLU A 51 -0.21 4.97 -20.83
N ASN A 52 -1.55 4.97 -20.89
CA ASN A 52 -2.37 5.72 -19.95
C ASN A 52 -2.24 5.19 -18.52
N GLN A 53 -2.18 3.87 -18.35
CA GLN A 53 -1.96 3.25 -17.04
C GLN A 53 -0.58 3.64 -16.47
N LEU A 54 0.49 3.50 -17.26
CA LEU A 54 1.83 3.86 -16.84
C LEU A 54 1.97 5.36 -16.52
N LYS A 55 1.32 6.25 -17.28
CA LYS A 55 1.28 7.69 -16.96
C LYS A 55 0.61 7.94 -15.62
N SER A 56 -0.53 7.29 -15.36
CA SER A 56 -1.20 7.38 -14.07
C SER A 56 -0.31 6.86 -12.94
N GLU A 57 0.37 5.73 -13.12
CA GLU A 57 1.32 5.20 -12.13
C GLU A 57 2.52 6.13 -11.90
N ILE A 58 3.04 6.76 -12.95
CA ILE A 58 4.13 7.75 -12.84
C ILE A 58 3.68 8.97 -12.05
N ASP A 59 2.50 9.51 -12.34
CA ASP A 59 1.98 10.68 -11.63
C ASP A 59 1.75 10.36 -10.14
N VAL A 60 1.35 9.13 -9.85
CA VAL A 60 1.23 8.58 -8.50
C VAL A 60 2.57 8.48 -7.80
N TYR A 61 3.57 7.87 -8.45
CA TYR A 61 4.91 7.78 -7.86
C TYR A 61 5.50 9.16 -7.66
N LYS A 62 5.30 10.10 -8.58
CA LYS A 62 5.71 11.51 -8.42
C LYS A 62 5.02 12.17 -7.25
N GLN A 63 3.70 12.01 -7.08
CA GLN A 63 2.98 12.55 -5.94
C GLN A 63 3.44 11.93 -4.63
N ARG A 64 3.78 10.63 -4.61
CA ARG A 64 4.31 9.95 -3.42
C ARG A 64 5.73 10.38 -3.09
N ILE A 65 6.59 10.51 -4.09
CA ILE A 65 7.94 11.06 -3.93
C ILE A 65 7.83 12.50 -3.42
N ALA A 66 7.02 13.35 -4.05
CA ALA A 66 6.79 14.71 -3.60
C ALA A 66 6.19 14.77 -2.18
N ARG A 67 5.36 13.79 -1.78
CA ARG A 67 4.82 13.68 -0.43
C ARG A 67 5.88 13.27 0.57
N LEU A 68 6.63 12.20 0.32
CA LEU A 68 7.76 11.78 1.15
C LEU A 68 8.77 12.92 1.26
N GLU A 69 9.10 13.56 0.14
CA GLU A 69 9.94 14.75 0.10
C GLU A 69 9.32 15.92 0.83
N SER A 70 8.01 16.18 0.80
CA SER A 70 7.38 17.30 1.54
C SER A 70 7.24 17.02 3.04
N GLN A 71 6.92 15.78 3.42
CA GLN A 71 6.89 15.29 4.79
C GLN A 71 8.30 15.35 5.40
N HIS A 72 9.34 15.12 4.59
CA HIS A 72 10.74 15.20 5.04
C HIS A 72 11.32 16.63 4.90
N SER A 73 10.93 17.39 3.88
CA SER A 73 11.48 18.72 3.59
C SER A 73 10.81 19.85 4.39
N GLY A 74 9.67 19.61 5.04
CA GLY A 74 9.16 20.53 6.08
C GLY A 74 10.19 20.81 7.19
N ARG A 75 11.11 19.87 7.45
CA ARG A 75 12.26 20.05 8.36
C ARG A 75 13.59 20.27 7.62
N VAL A 76 13.84 19.62 6.48
CA VAL A 76 15.12 19.75 5.76
C VAL A 76 15.25 21.08 4.98
N SER A 77 14.15 21.73 4.57
CA SER A 77 14.20 23.00 3.82
C SER A 77 14.53 24.23 4.66
N GLN A 78 14.52 24.11 6.00
CA GLN A 78 15.02 25.16 6.87
C GLN A 78 16.49 24.86 7.21
N GLU A 79 17.35 25.03 6.22
CA GLU A 79 18.79 25.30 6.43
C GLU A 79 19.04 26.60 7.23
N ALA A 80 17.98 27.32 7.62
CA ALA A 80 18.04 28.47 8.50
C ALA A 80 17.85 28.04 9.97
N ASN A 81 18.95 27.76 10.66
CA ASN A 81 19.03 27.71 12.13
C ASN A 81 17.99 26.80 12.81
N ILE A 82 17.99 25.49 12.53
CA ILE A 82 17.35 24.54 13.44
C ILE A 82 18.17 24.53 14.74
N ASP A 83 17.59 25.07 15.82
CA ASP A 83 18.16 24.97 17.15
C ASP A 83 18.29 23.48 17.52
N PRO A 84 19.51 22.97 17.78
CA PRO A 84 19.75 21.57 18.16
C PRO A 84 18.90 21.07 19.33
N SER A 85 18.42 21.97 20.19
CA SER A 85 17.52 21.62 21.30
C SER A 85 16.12 21.19 20.84
N THR A 86 15.68 21.60 19.64
CA THR A 86 14.38 21.24 19.05
C THR A 86 14.38 19.89 18.32
N LEU A 87 15.57 19.33 18.09
CA LEU A 87 15.75 18.02 17.47
C LEU A 87 15.69 16.88 18.49
N VAL A 88 15.71 17.20 19.78
CA VAL A 88 15.64 16.19 20.84
C VAL A 88 14.19 15.74 21.00
N ASP A 89 13.92 14.49 20.64
CA ASP A 89 12.58 13.92 20.75
C ASP A 89 12.34 13.32 22.14
N GLY A 90 13.37 12.74 22.75
CA GLY A 90 13.27 12.08 24.07
C GLY A 90 14.63 11.71 24.64
N LYS A 91 14.64 10.73 25.55
CA LYS A 91 15.82 10.21 26.23
C LYS A 91 15.79 8.70 26.46
N ILE A 92 16.98 8.13 26.65
CA ILE A 92 17.16 6.78 27.16
C ILE A 92 16.75 6.76 28.64
N ALA A 93 15.71 6.00 28.97
CA ALA A 93 15.24 5.81 30.33
C ALA A 93 16.11 4.79 31.09
N SER A 94 16.48 3.68 30.44
CA SER A 94 17.37 2.67 31.02
C SER A 94 18.00 1.77 29.96
N VAL A 95 19.09 1.09 30.31
CA VAL A 95 19.86 0.21 29.42
C VAL A 95 19.78 -1.22 29.93
N LEU A 96 19.48 -2.16 29.03
CA LEU A 96 19.40 -3.60 29.28
C LEU A 96 20.58 -4.28 28.57
N THR A 97 21.76 -4.20 29.17
CA THR A 97 23.02 -4.65 28.55
C THR A 97 22.99 -6.12 28.15
N GLU A 98 22.40 -6.99 28.96
CA GLU A 98 22.30 -8.44 28.68
C GLU A 98 21.41 -8.76 27.46
N GLN A 99 20.48 -7.88 27.12
CA GLN A 99 19.48 -8.10 26.06
C GLN A 99 19.74 -7.24 24.82
N ASN A 100 20.84 -6.47 24.80
CA ASN A 100 21.16 -5.50 23.75
C ASN A 100 19.96 -4.57 23.42
N ALA A 101 19.28 -4.11 24.47
CA ALA A 101 18.06 -3.32 24.38
C ALA A 101 18.09 -2.13 25.34
N VAL A 102 17.24 -1.14 25.08
CA VAL A 102 17.08 0.05 25.90
C VAL A 102 15.60 0.36 26.08
N TYR A 103 15.26 1.01 27.20
CA TYR A 103 13.99 1.70 27.36
C TYR A 103 14.16 3.16 27.00
N ILE A 104 13.17 3.72 26.29
CA ILE A 104 13.08 5.15 26.00
C ILE A 104 11.82 5.74 26.63
N ASP A 105 11.84 7.04 26.89
CA ASP A 105 10.73 7.83 27.47
C ASP A 105 9.69 8.29 26.43
N LEU A 106 9.67 7.65 25.25
CA LEU A 106 8.65 7.86 24.22
C LEU A 106 7.80 6.61 24.07
N GLY A 107 6.49 6.80 23.95
CA GLY A 107 5.52 5.72 23.82
C GLY A 107 4.43 6.04 22.80
N GLN A 108 3.28 5.40 22.96
CA GLN A 108 2.11 5.58 22.10
C GLN A 108 1.60 7.02 22.10
N GLN A 109 1.65 7.71 23.25
CA GLN A 109 1.25 9.11 23.34
C GLN A 109 2.15 10.03 22.50
N SER A 110 3.36 9.57 22.18
CA SER A 110 4.31 10.21 21.28
C SER A 110 4.21 9.64 19.85
N HIS A 111 3.15 8.90 19.50
CA HIS A 111 2.99 8.29 18.17
C HIS A 111 4.17 7.41 17.71
N VAL A 112 4.95 6.86 18.64
CA VAL A 112 6.04 5.93 18.32
C VAL A 112 5.45 4.59 17.92
N ILE A 113 5.97 4.00 16.83
CA ILE A 113 5.55 2.68 16.32
C ILE A 113 6.75 1.72 16.21
N PRO A 114 6.53 0.39 16.31
CA PRO A 114 7.59 -0.59 16.07
C PRO A 114 8.24 -0.43 14.69
N GLY A 115 9.55 -0.62 14.62
CA GLY A 115 10.38 -0.43 13.43
C GLY A 115 10.91 0.99 13.23
N MET A 116 10.42 1.99 13.98
CA MET A 116 11.01 3.33 13.96
C MET A 116 12.44 3.29 14.49
N THR A 117 13.31 4.10 13.89
CA THR A 117 14.72 4.22 14.30
C THR A 117 15.00 5.57 14.92
N PHE A 118 15.81 5.59 15.98
CA PHE A 118 16.31 6.83 16.59
C PHE A 118 17.83 6.78 16.67
N GLU A 119 18.45 7.95 16.49
CA GLU A 119 19.86 8.17 16.78
C GLU A 119 20.01 8.64 18.23
N ILE A 120 21.02 8.12 18.93
CA ILE A 120 21.35 8.45 20.31
C ILE A 120 22.47 9.48 20.33
N TYR A 121 22.33 10.53 21.12
CA TYR A 121 23.29 11.61 21.28
C TYR A 121 23.71 11.79 22.74
N ASP A 122 24.95 12.25 22.92
CA ASP A 122 25.45 12.60 24.25
C ASP A 122 24.76 13.89 24.74
N PRO A 123 24.21 13.93 25.96
CA PRO A 123 23.48 15.09 26.46
C PRO A 123 24.37 16.34 26.64
N LYS A 124 25.69 16.19 26.74
CA LYS A 124 26.65 17.31 26.82
C LYS A 124 26.95 17.93 25.46
N VAL A 125 26.85 17.13 24.40
CA VAL A 125 27.14 17.55 23.02
C VAL A 125 25.86 18.01 22.32
N GLY A 126 24.74 17.31 22.56
CA GLY A 126 23.48 17.55 21.87
C GLY A 126 23.44 16.95 20.47
N VAL A 127 22.42 17.33 19.70
CA VAL A 127 22.21 16.86 18.32
C VAL A 127 23.10 17.68 17.36
N VAL A 128 24.22 17.10 16.93
CA VAL A 128 25.20 17.77 16.05
C VAL A 128 25.37 17.03 14.74
N LYS A 129 25.79 17.76 13.71
CA LYS A 129 26.23 17.20 12.42
C LYS A 129 27.65 16.65 12.54
N ASP A 130 27.92 15.56 11.85
CA ASP A 130 29.25 15.01 11.67
C ASP A 130 30.08 15.81 10.64
N SER A 131 31.31 15.36 10.38
CA SER A 131 32.23 16.01 9.44
C SER A 131 31.73 16.03 7.99
N GLU A 132 30.74 15.18 7.65
CA GLU A 132 30.12 15.10 6.33
C GLU A 132 28.82 15.92 6.26
N GLY A 133 28.43 16.57 7.36
CA GLY A 133 27.22 17.38 7.46
C GLY A 133 25.95 16.58 7.78
N ASN A 134 26.06 15.30 8.12
CA ASN A 134 24.95 14.44 8.48
C ASN A 134 24.72 14.43 9.99
N TYR A 135 23.48 14.41 10.43
CA TYR A 135 23.18 14.20 11.85
C TYR A 135 23.35 12.71 12.17
N SER A 136 24.45 12.37 12.83
CA SER A 136 24.79 10.99 13.18
C SER A 136 25.05 10.89 14.68
N GLY A 137 24.29 10.02 15.34
CA GLY A 137 24.43 9.78 16.78
C GLY A 137 25.58 8.83 17.09
N LYS A 138 25.86 8.68 18.39
CA LYS A 138 26.80 7.68 18.90
C LYS A 138 26.26 6.25 18.81
N ALA A 139 24.96 6.05 18.65
CA ALA A 139 24.35 4.75 18.43
C ALA A 139 22.98 4.89 17.73
N THR A 140 22.52 3.81 17.09
CA THR A 140 21.21 3.74 16.45
C THR A 140 20.38 2.65 17.13
N ILE A 141 19.13 2.98 17.48
CA ILE A 141 18.17 2.05 18.07
C ILE A 141 16.93 1.90 17.18
N GLU A 142 16.30 0.74 17.23
CA GLU A 142 15.05 0.43 16.54
C GLU A 142 14.00 0.00 17.55
N ILE A 143 12.82 0.63 17.51
CA ILE A 143 11.70 0.31 18.39
C ILE A 143 11.19 -1.09 18.11
N ILE A 144 11.14 -1.93 19.14
CA ILE A 144 10.62 -3.31 19.04
C ILE A 144 9.28 -3.48 19.73
N ASN A 145 9.03 -2.74 20.83
CA ASN A 145 7.76 -2.76 21.57
C ASN A 145 7.42 -1.34 22.06
N VAL A 146 6.15 -0.99 22.06
CA VAL A 146 5.67 0.35 22.45
C VAL A 146 4.62 0.22 23.55
N PHE A 147 4.82 0.92 24.66
CA PHE A 147 3.87 1.09 25.76
C PHE A 147 3.27 2.50 25.75
N GLU A 148 2.43 2.82 26.73
CA GLU A 148 1.69 4.09 26.77
C GLU A 148 2.61 5.32 26.73
N THR A 149 3.64 5.35 27.59
CA THR A 149 4.59 6.47 27.73
C THR A 149 6.05 6.08 27.54
N THR A 150 6.33 4.79 27.28
CA THR A 150 7.69 4.28 27.11
C THR A 150 7.73 3.25 25.99
N SER A 151 8.92 2.94 25.49
CA SER A 151 9.13 1.91 24.47
C SER A 151 10.40 1.12 24.75
N VAL A 152 10.43 -0.13 24.29
CA VAL A 152 11.66 -0.93 24.22
C VAL A 152 12.22 -0.81 22.82
N ALA A 153 13.51 -0.51 22.73
CA ALA A 153 14.25 -0.47 21.48
C ALA A 153 15.43 -1.44 21.53
N ARG A 154 15.75 -2.07 20.41
CA ARG A 154 16.96 -2.86 20.23
C ARG A 154 18.07 -1.96 19.68
N VAL A 155 19.30 -2.15 20.14
CA VAL A 155 20.46 -1.46 19.58
C VAL A 155 20.85 -2.09 18.24
N VAL A 156 20.78 -1.33 17.16
CA VAL A 156 21.11 -1.75 15.78
C VAL A 156 22.55 -1.43 15.43
N ARG A 157 23.05 -0.28 15.89
CA ARG A 157 24.42 0.19 15.63
C ARG A 157 25.02 0.78 16.89
N ILE A 158 26.22 0.33 17.26
CA ILE A 158 27.05 0.97 18.27
C ILE A 158 28.53 0.84 17.84
N PRO A 159 29.23 1.96 17.54
CA PRO A 159 30.67 1.94 17.29
C PRO A 159 31.47 1.44 18.50
N ARG A 160 32.65 0.84 18.29
CA ARG A 160 33.45 0.19 19.35
C ARG A 160 33.80 1.07 20.56
N ASN A 161 33.81 2.40 20.38
CA ASN A 161 34.20 3.36 21.41
C ASN A 161 33.00 4.13 21.99
N ALA A 162 31.77 3.75 21.63
CA ALA A 162 30.56 4.38 22.10
C ALA A 162 29.91 3.52 23.19
N GLU A 163 29.36 4.19 24.20
CA GLU A 163 28.58 3.57 25.25
C GLU A 163 27.26 4.35 25.40
N ILE A 164 26.19 3.62 25.72
CA ILE A 164 24.84 4.17 25.91
C ILE A 164 24.59 4.28 27.42
N PHE A 165 24.16 5.45 27.86
CA PHE A 165 23.85 5.74 29.26
C PHE A 165 22.38 6.16 29.41
N PRO A 166 21.76 5.88 30.57
CA PRO A 166 20.52 6.54 30.95
C PRO A 166 20.66 8.07 30.90
N GLY A 167 19.69 8.74 30.30
CA GLY A 167 19.67 10.19 30.09
C GLY A 167 20.30 10.66 28.77
N ASP A 168 20.88 9.76 27.97
CA ASP A 168 21.26 10.09 26.60
C ASP A 168 20.05 10.55 25.79
N LEU A 169 20.27 11.53 24.91
CA LEU A 169 19.20 12.12 24.10
C LEU A 169 18.92 11.23 22.90
N ILE A 170 17.66 11.15 22.47
CA ILE A 170 17.30 10.48 21.23
C ILE A 170 16.64 11.47 20.28
N ALA A 171 16.96 11.32 18.99
CA ALA A 171 16.36 12.10 17.93
C ALA A 171 16.15 11.22 16.70
N ASN A 172 15.01 11.41 16.04
CA ASN A 172 14.73 10.88 14.72
C ASN A 172 14.39 12.06 13.81
N LEU A 173 15.30 12.38 12.89
CA LEU A 173 15.17 13.53 11.97
C LEU A 173 13.94 13.45 11.05
N ILE A 174 13.39 12.24 10.89
CA ILE A 174 12.25 11.93 10.01
C ILE A 174 10.95 11.85 10.83
N TYR A 175 11.04 11.73 12.15
CA TYR A 175 9.89 11.68 13.03
C TYR A 175 9.32 13.08 13.23
N ASP A 176 7.99 13.18 13.17
CA ASP A 176 7.24 14.37 13.52
C ASP A 176 6.10 13.94 14.47
N PRO A 177 6.13 14.34 15.76
CA PRO A 177 5.09 14.00 16.71
C PRO A 177 3.73 14.62 16.38
N GLU A 178 3.69 15.67 15.54
CA GLU A 178 2.46 16.32 15.08
C GLU A 178 1.87 15.67 13.82
N LEU A 179 2.62 14.77 13.17
CA LEU A 179 2.17 14.08 11.96
C LEU A 179 1.02 13.12 12.29
N LYS A 180 -0.14 13.40 11.70
CA LYS A 180 -1.33 12.56 11.86
C LYS A 180 -1.47 11.58 10.69
N PHE A 181 -1.26 10.31 10.96
CA PHE A 181 -1.45 9.26 9.96
C PHE A 181 -2.92 9.12 9.54
N LYS A 182 -3.12 8.91 8.25
CA LYS A 182 -4.43 8.75 7.60
C LYS A 182 -4.78 7.28 7.44
N PHE A 183 -5.86 6.85 8.07
CA PHE A 183 -6.31 5.47 8.07
C PHE A 183 -7.59 5.30 7.25
N PHE A 184 -7.66 4.22 6.48
CA PHE A 184 -8.89 3.73 5.88
C PHE A 184 -9.30 2.45 6.59
N VAL A 185 -10.52 2.39 7.13
CA VAL A 185 -11.01 1.24 7.89
C VAL A 185 -12.16 0.57 7.13
N TYR A 186 -12.06 -0.74 6.92
CA TYR A 186 -13.11 -1.52 6.25
C TYR A 186 -13.29 -2.91 6.87
N GLY A 187 -14.51 -3.43 6.79
CA GLY A 187 -14.87 -4.77 7.25
C GLY A 187 -15.53 -4.79 8.62
N GLU A 188 -15.86 -5.99 9.08
CA GLU A 188 -16.41 -6.23 10.41
C GLU A 188 -15.30 -6.74 11.33
N PHE A 189 -15.35 -6.34 12.59
CA PHE A 189 -14.33 -6.66 13.59
C PHE A 189 -14.97 -7.45 14.73
N ASP A 190 -14.15 -8.21 15.45
CA ASP A 190 -14.52 -8.92 16.68
C ASP A 190 -13.50 -8.55 17.75
N LEU A 191 -13.66 -7.36 18.31
CA LEU A 191 -12.72 -6.82 19.31
C LEU A 191 -12.80 -7.57 20.63
N ASP A 192 -13.99 -8.07 20.97
CA ASP A 192 -14.27 -8.77 22.22
C ASP A 192 -13.94 -10.27 22.13
N LYS A 193 -13.56 -10.77 20.93
CA LYS A 193 -13.16 -12.16 20.65
C LYS A 193 -14.25 -13.17 21.00
N ILE A 194 -15.51 -12.80 20.77
CA ILE A 194 -16.68 -13.62 21.07
C ILE A 194 -17.17 -14.40 19.84
N GLY A 195 -16.46 -14.30 18.71
CA GLY A 195 -16.81 -14.94 17.45
C GLY A 195 -17.98 -14.28 16.72
N GLN A 196 -18.41 -13.08 17.16
CA GLN A 196 -19.50 -12.32 16.54
C GLN A 196 -18.95 -11.06 15.91
N LEU A 197 -19.02 -11.02 14.58
CA LEU A 197 -18.65 -9.85 13.80
C LEU A 197 -19.66 -8.72 13.99
N SER A 198 -19.16 -7.53 14.32
CA SER A 198 -20.03 -6.37 14.55
C SER A 198 -19.58 -5.11 13.84
N VAL A 199 -20.53 -4.40 13.25
CA VAL A 199 -20.35 -3.03 12.74
C VAL A 199 -20.07 -2.05 13.88
N THR A 200 -20.53 -2.34 15.11
CA THR A 200 -20.21 -1.51 16.29
C THR A 200 -18.73 -1.56 16.63
N ASP A 201 -18.08 -2.70 16.39
CA ASP A 201 -16.65 -2.87 16.65
C ASP A 201 -15.80 -2.14 15.64
N ARG A 202 -16.25 -2.03 14.38
CA ARG A 202 -15.63 -1.13 13.42
C ARG A 202 -15.59 0.31 13.93
N ARG A 203 -16.70 0.83 14.47
CA ARG A 203 -16.73 2.18 15.06
C ARG A 203 -15.79 2.32 16.25
N ARG A 204 -15.58 1.24 17.03
CA ARG A 204 -14.60 1.24 18.12
C ARG A 204 -13.17 1.34 17.58
N VAL A 205 -12.82 0.61 16.51
CA VAL A 205 -11.53 0.74 15.80
C VAL A 205 -11.33 2.17 15.29
N GLU A 206 -12.33 2.74 14.62
CA GLU A 206 -12.31 4.12 14.13
C GLU A 206 -12.08 5.13 15.28
N ASN A 207 -12.76 4.94 16.42
CA ASN A 207 -12.54 5.77 17.60
C ASN A 207 -11.16 5.59 18.23
N MET A 208 -10.58 4.39 18.19
CA MET A 208 -9.21 4.14 18.65
C MET A 208 -8.20 4.92 17.79
N ILE A 209 -8.39 4.96 16.47
CA ILE A 209 -7.56 5.75 15.56
C ILE A 209 -7.60 7.23 15.93
N ILE A 210 -8.81 7.79 16.12
CA ILE A 210 -8.98 9.21 16.47
C ILE A 210 -8.31 9.52 17.82
N LYS A 211 -8.53 8.67 18.84
CA LYS A 211 -7.93 8.84 20.17
C LYS A 211 -6.40 8.73 20.13
N TRP A 212 -5.89 7.87 19.27
CA TRP A 212 -4.47 7.71 19.03
C TRP A 212 -3.87 8.89 18.22
N GLY A 213 -4.67 9.85 17.74
CA GLY A 213 -4.20 11.03 17.01
C GLY A 213 -4.21 10.90 15.48
N GLY A 214 -4.68 9.76 14.95
CA GLY A 214 -4.84 9.53 13.53
C GLY A 214 -6.06 10.21 12.92
N LEU A 215 -6.06 10.35 11.59
CA LEU A 215 -7.17 10.84 10.79
C LEU A 215 -7.86 9.69 10.08
N LEU A 216 -9.19 9.68 10.04
CA LEU A 216 -9.95 8.72 9.25
C LEU A 216 -10.21 9.28 7.85
N VAL A 217 -9.71 8.58 6.84
CA VAL A 217 -10.11 8.81 5.45
C VAL A 217 -11.45 8.11 5.27
N SER A 218 -12.49 8.83 5.65
CA SER A 218 -13.88 8.39 5.56
C SER A 218 -14.64 9.41 4.73
N ASP A 219 -14.45 9.36 3.42
CA ASP A 219 -15.50 9.91 2.59
C ASP A 219 -16.63 8.87 2.56
N ALA A 220 -17.81 9.23 3.06
CA ALA A 220 -18.99 8.36 3.06
C ALA A 220 -19.34 7.89 1.63
N SER A 221 -18.90 8.62 0.59
CA SER A 221 -19.00 8.20 -0.82
C SER A 221 -18.05 7.05 -1.22
N GLN A 222 -16.98 6.82 -0.44
CA GLN A 222 -15.91 5.84 -0.68
C GLN A 222 -15.98 4.61 0.23
N GLN A 223 -16.99 4.50 1.11
CA GLN A 223 -17.16 3.36 2.04
C GLN A 223 -18.45 2.55 1.80
N GLY A 224 -19.19 2.86 0.72
CA GLY A 224 -20.37 2.11 0.29
C GLY A 224 -20.04 0.73 -0.29
N ASP A 225 -20.92 0.22 -1.15
CA ASP A 225 -20.78 -1.10 -1.78
C ASP A 225 -19.49 -1.30 -2.60
N ASN A 226 -18.79 -0.21 -2.97
CA ASN A 226 -17.57 -0.27 -3.77
C ASN A 226 -16.50 0.70 -3.22
N PRO A 227 -15.83 0.33 -2.12
CA PRO A 227 -14.87 1.20 -1.49
C PRO A 227 -13.59 1.33 -2.33
N LYS A 228 -13.06 2.55 -2.42
CA LYS A 228 -11.79 2.79 -3.12
C LYS A 228 -10.77 3.46 -2.23
N LEU A 229 -9.54 2.97 -2.33
CA LEU A 229 -8.39 3.60 -1.75
C LEU A 229 -7.91 4.73 -2.65
N ASN A 230 -7.49 5.81 -2.04
CA ASN A 230 -6.74 6.88 -2.69
C ASN A 230 -5.31 6.91 -2.15
N TYR A 231 -4.44 7.67 -2.81
CA TYR A 231 -3.05 7.87 -2.42
C TYR A 231 -2.87 8.67 -1.12
N ASP A 232 -3.97 9.12 -0.52
CA ASP A 232 -3.99 9.88 0.72
C ASP A 232 -4.13 8.99 1.95
N VAL A 233 -4.25 7.68 1.78
CA VAL A 233 -4.31 6.70 2.87
C VAL A 233 -2.91 6.18 3.18
N ASP A 234 -2.47 6.33 4.44
CA ASP A 234 -1.20 5.79 4.93
C ASP A 234 -1.34 4.33 5.37
N PHE A 235 -2.48 3.96 5.96
CA PHE A 235 -2.74 2.60 6.45
C PHE A 235 -4.14 2.12 6.07
N LEU A 236 -4.23 0.90 5.54
CA LEU A 236 -5.50 0.19 5.37
C LEU A 236 -5.70 -0.76 6.55
N VAL A 237 -6.73 -0.54 7.36
CA VAL A 237 -7.13 -1.41 8.47
C VAL A 237 -8.31 -2.28 8.02
N LEU A 238 -8.08 -3.59 7.96
CA LEU A 238 -9.10 -4.56 7.58
C LEU A 238 -9.58 -5.37 8.79
N GLY A 239 -10.90 -5.57 8.81
CA GLY A 239 -11.57 -6.50 9.72
C GLY A 239 -11.30 -7.96 9.38
N GLN A 240 -12.16 -8.85 9.84
CA GLN A 240 -12.05 -10.27 9.54
C GLN A 240 -12.22 -10.53 8.03
N GLU A 241 -11.38 -11.42 7.51
CA GLU A 241 -11.47 -11.90 6.13
C GLU A 241 -12.79 -12.66 5.93
N PRO A 242 -13.64 -12.25 4.98
CA PRO A 242 -14.90 -12.92 4.72
C PRO A 242 -14.65 -14.23 3.96
N GLU A 243 -15.40 -15.28 4.31
CA GLU A 243 -15.41 -16.53 3.54
C GLU A 243 -16.15 -16.35 2.21
N PHE A 244 -15.77 -17.17 1.21
CA PHE A 244 -16.49 -17.18 -0.06
C PHE A 244 -17.93 -17.64 0.16
N PRO A 245 -18.94 -16.80 -0.14
CA PRO A 245 -20.34 -17.14 0.10
C PRO A 245 -20.76 -18.36 -0.71
N THR A 246 -21.42 -19.32 -0.05
CA THR A 246 -22.00 -20.46 -0.77
C THR A 246 -23.24 -19.99 -1.54
N PRO A 247 -23.34 -20.28 -2.84
CA PRO A 247 -24.51 -19.89 -3.62
C PRO A 247 -25.77 -20.56 -3.06
N PRO A 248 -26.91 -19.86 -3.04
CA PRO A 248 -28.19 -20.49 -2.71
C PRO A 248 -28.50 -21.61 -3.71
N SER A 249 -29.32 -22.59 -3.31
CA SER A 249 -29.78 -23.63 -4.22
C SER A 249 -30.53 -23.02 -5.41
N GLU A 250 -30.50 -23.67 -6.58
CA GLU A 250 -31.16 -23.16 -7.79
C GLU A 250 -32.68 -22.94 -7.61
N ASP A 251 -33.30 -23.72 -6.71
CA ASP A 251 -34.73 -23.63 -6.37
C ASP A 251 -35.01 -22.67 -5.20
N GLU A 252 -34.01 -21.93 -4.70
CA GLU A 252 -34.18 -21.00 -3.59
C GLU A 252 -35.03 -19.81 -4.01
N VAL A 253 -36.19 -19.65 -3.36
CA VAL A 253 -37.16 -18.58 -3.63
C VAL A 253 -37.32 -17.63 -2.45
N ASP A 254 -36.72 -17.90 -1.29
CA ASP A 254 -36.76 -16.98 -0.14
C ASP A 254 -36.00 -15.68 -0.49
N PRO A 255 -36.70 -14.53 -0.60
CA PRO A 255 -36.05 -13.26 -0.90
C PRO A 255 -34.97 -12.87 0.12
N THR A 256 -35.13 -13.30 1.38
CA THR A 256 -34.19 -13.03 2.47
C THR A 256 -32.88 -13.78 2.28
N ALA A 257 -32.95 -15.04 1.85
CA ALA A 257 -31.77 -15.86 1.58
C ALA A 257 -30.97 -15.30 0.38
N ILE A 258 -31.68 -14.92 -0.69
CA ILE A 258 -31.09 -14.29 -1.89
C ILE A 258 -30.41 -12.97 -1.53
N GLU A 259 -31.07 -12.11 -0.75
CA GLU A 259 -30.50 -10.82 -0.32
C GLU A 259 -29.26 -11.01 0.58
N ARG A 260 -29.31 -11.97 1.52
CA ARG A 260 -28.17 -12.28 2.38
C ARG A 260 -26.96 -12.74 1.58
N HIS A 261 -27.17 -13.63 0.61
CA HIS A 261 -26.10 -14.08 -0.29
C HIS A 261 -25.53 -12.91 -1.10
N ALA A 262 -26.38 -12.07 -1.70
CA ALA A 262 -25.93 -10.90 -2.46
C ALA A 262 -25.10 -9.92 -1.60
N LYS A 263 -25.52 -9.68 -0.35
CA LYS A 263 -24.75 -8.86 0.60
C LYS A 263 -23.41 -9.50 0.96
N ALA A 264 -23.38 -10.81 1.21
CA ALA A 264 -22.15 -11.54 1.51
C ALA A 264 -21.16 -11.49 0.33
N MET A 265 -21.65 -11.68 -0.90
CA MET A 265 -20.84 -11.57 -2.12
C MET A 265 -20.25 -10.17 -2.30
N LYS A 266 -21.06 -9.13 -2.14
CA LYS A 266 -20.57 -7.74 -2.21
C LYS A 266 -19.47 -7.46 -1.19
N ARG A 267 -19.64 -7.94 0.05
CA ARG A 267 -18.63 -7.78 1.12
C ARG A 267 -17.33 -8.50 0.76
N TYR A 268 -17.43 -9.73 0.24
CA TYR A 268 -16.28 -10.50 -0.23
C TYR A 268 -15.52 -9.74 -1.33
N GLU A 269 -16.23 -9.30 -2.39
CA GLU A 269 -15.64 -8.56 -3.50
C GLU A 269 -14.98 -7.25 -3.05
N ALA A 270 -15.65 -6.47 -2.19
CA ALA A 270 -15.12 -5.22 -1.66
C ALA A 270 -13.87 -5.44 -0.79
N TYR A 271 -13.87 -6.45 0.09
CA TYR A 271 -12.72 -6.77 0.93
C TYR A 271 -11.50 -7.12 0.08
N PHE A 272 -11.62 -8.08 -0.84
CA PHE A 272 -10.50 -8.49 -1.70
C PHE A 272 -10.12 -7.42 -2.72
N GLY A 273 -11.08 -6.61 -3.15
CA GLY A 273 -10.84 -5.41 -3.96
C GLY A 273 -9.95 -4.41 -3.24
N LEU A 274 -10.18 -4.15 -1.95
CA LEU A 274 -9.32 -3.29 -1.12
C LEU A 274 -7.96 -3.92 -0.84
N VAL A 275 -7.89 -5.24 -0.63
CA VAL A 275 -6.59 -5.94 -0.49
C VAL A 275 -5.75 -5.77 -1.75
N LYS A 276 -6.37 -5.93 -2.93
CA LYS A 276 -5.69 -5.72 -4.22
C LYS A 276 -5.23 -4.28 -4.38
N GLN A 277 -6.13 -3.31 -4.17
CA GLN A 277 -5.80 -1.88 -4.24
C GLN A 277 -4.69 -1.51 -3.26
N GLY A 278 -4.74 -1.99 -2.01
CA GLY A 278 -3.71 -1.73 -1.01
C GLY A 278 -2.34 -2.25 -1.45
N LYS A 279 -2.28 -3.44 -2.06
CA LYS A 279 -1.03 -3.98 -2.62
C LYS A 279 -0.52 -3.17 -3.82
N GLU A 280 -1.40 -2.83 -4.77
CA GLU A 280 -1.04 -2.03 -5.95
C GLU A 280 -0.53 -0.63 -5.56
N LEU A 281 -1.16 -0.03 -4.55
CA LEU A 281 -0.79 1.27 -4.00
C LEU A 281 0.38 1.19 -3.00
N SER A 282 0.88 -0.02 -2.70
CA SER A 282 1.87 -0.27 -1.64
C SER A 282 1.51 0.43 -0.33
N ILE A 283 0.23 0.35 0.04
CA ILE A 283 -0.32 0.79 1.33
C ILE A 283 -0.21 -0.40 2.29
N PRO A 284 0.44 -0.25 3.45
CA PRO A 284 0.47 -1.28 4.48
C PRO A 284 -0.93 -1.69 4.93
N ILE A 285 -1.19 -3.00 4.91
CA ILE A 285 -2.46 -3.58 5.35
C ILE A 285 -2.30 -4.12 6.77
N LEU A 286 -3.11 -3.59 7.69
CA LEU A 286 -3.15 -3.97 9.09
C LEU A 286 -4.40 -4.81 9.35
N ASN A 287 -4.21 -6.04 9.83
CA ASN A 287 -5.31 -6.80 10.42
C ASN A 287 -5.59 -6.29 11.85
N GLN A 288 -6.71 -6.71 12.44
CA GLN A 288 -7.12 -6.31 13.79
C GLN A 288 -5.99 -6.40 14.83
N ASN A 289 -5.26 -7.52 14.91
CA ASN A 289 -4.21 -7.69 15.91
C ASN A 289 -3.03 -6.74 15.70
N ARG A 290 -2.61 -6.52 14.45
CA ARG A 290 -1.54 -5.58 14.12
C ARG A 290 -1.95 -4.13 14.41
N PHE A 291 -3.17 -3.76 14.07
CA PHE A 291 -3.73 -2.45 14.40
C PHE A 291 -3.77 -2.23 15.91
N LEU A 292 -4.35 -3.17 16.66
CA LEU A 292 -4.45 -3.07 18.13
C LEU A 292 -3.07 -3.02 18.81
N SER A 293 -2.07 -3.69 18.24
CA SER A 293 -0.69 -3.58 18.71
C SER A 293 -0.09 -2.20 18.41
N MET A 294 -0.38 -1.62 17.25
CA MET A 294 0.11 -0.29 16.85
C MET A 294 -0.46 0.81 17.74
N VAL A 295 -1.77 0.77 18.03
CA VAL A 295 -2.43 1.74 18.92
C VAL A 295 -2.33 1.37 20.39
N GLY A 296 -1.64 0.28 20.73
CA GLY A 296 -1.31 -0.05 22.11
C GLY A 296 -2.40 -0.65 22.97
N TYR A 297 -3.46 -1.17 22.37
CA TYR A 297 -4.64 -1.64 23.09
C TYR A 297 -4.36 -2.85 24.00
N TYR A 298 -3.42 -3.71 23.61
CA TYR A 298 -3.02 -4.85 24.41
C TYR A 298 -2.05 -4.42 25.53
N LYS A 299 -2.59 -4.15 26.72
CA LYS A 299 -1.81 -4.21 27.96
C LYS A 299 -1.39 -5.66 28.18
N ARG A 300 -0.08 -5.94 28.12
CA ARG A 300 0.47 -7.17 28.66
C ARG A 300 0.84 -6.96 30.12
#